data_AF-A0A6C0DUC0-F1
#
_entry.id   AF-A0A6C0DUC0-F1
#
_cell.length_a   1.000
_cell.length_b   1.000
_cell.length_c   1.000
_cell.angle_alpha   90.00
_cell.angle_beta   90.00
_cell.angle_gamma   90.00
#
_symmetry.space_group_name_H-M   'P 1'
#
loop_
_entity.id
_entity.type
_entity.pdbx_description
1 polymer ?
#
loop_
_entity_poly.entity_id
_entity_poly.type
_entity_poly.pdbx_seq_one_letter_code
_entity_poly.pdbx_strand_id
1 'polypeptide(L)'
;MAVFNNNPPTMKPRLRLGYGSANKARASVKKLRKESRQYQSQAAHTLYSRAKYHKYQTKGMREAQKIYGKFIKTLKHKRSKD
;
A
#
# COMPACT_ATOMS: atom_id res chain seq x y z
N MET A 1 -7.24 16.01 10.21
CA MET A 1 -6.78 14.96 9.27
C MET A 1 -7.85 13.87 9.19
N ALA A 2 -8.51 13.70 8.04
CA ALA A 2 -9.53 12.64 7.89
C ALA A 2 -8.85 11.27 7.77
N VAL A 3 -9.01 10.45 8.81
CA VAL A 3 -8.59 9.05 8.81
C VAL A 3 -9.59 8.30 7.96
N PHE A 4 -9.19 7.86 6.76
CA PHE A 4 -10.06 7.10 5.85
C PHE A 4 -10.42 5.73 6.46
N ASN A 5 -11.42 5.72 7.33
CA ASN A 5 -12.10 4.52 7.83
C ASN A 5 -13.61 4.56 7.59
N ASN A 6 -14.10 5.38 6.67
CA ASN A 6 -15.51 5.39 6.29
C ASN A 6 -15.64 5.19 4.78
N ASN A 7 -15.19 4.03 4.27
CA ASN A 7 -15.77 3.54 3.02
C ASN A 7 -16.86 2.56 3.46
N PRO A 8 -18.15 2.89 3.30
CA PRO A 8 -19.22 1.94 3.61
C PRO A 8 -18.95 0.64 2.82
N PRO A 9 -19.22 -0.54 3.40
CA PRO A 9 -18.92 -1.83 2.77
C PRO A 9 -19.59 -2.02 1.38
N THR A 10 -20.55 -1.16 1.05
CA THR A 10 -21.26 -1.09 -0.23
C THR A 10 -20.45 -0.45 -1.37
N MET A 11 -19.42 0.36 -1.09
CA MET A 11 -18.61 0.99 -2.13
C MET A 11 -17.37 0.16 -2.46
N LYS A 12 -17.32 -0.30 -3.72
CA LYS A 12 -16.17 -1.06 -4.24
C LYS A 12 -14.91 -0.19 -4.19
N PRO A 13 -13.78 -0.70 -3.68
CA PRO A 13 -12.54 0.04 -3.71
C PRO A 13 -12.12 0.32 -5.15
N ARG A 14 -11.71 1.57 -5.44
CA ARG A 14 -11.24 2.01 -6.78
C ARG A 14 -10.22 1.05 -7.38
N LEU A 15 -9.34 0.52 -6.54
CA LEU A 15 -8.36 -0.51 -6.92
C LEU A 15 -8.39 -1.66 -5.94
N ARG A 16 -8.39 -2.88 -6.49
CA ARG A 16 -8.22 -4.11 -5.71
C ARG A 16 -6.74 -4.29 -5.36
N LEU A 17 -6.36 -3.73 -4.23
CA LEU A 17 -5.02 -3.80 -3.62
C LEU A 17 -5.05 -4.74 -2.41
N GLY A 18 -3.92 -5.36 -2.08
CA GLY A 18 -3.86 -6.35 -1.00
C GLY A 18 -2.47 -6.50 -0.40
N TYR A 19 -2.46 -6.70 0.92
CA TYR A 19 -1.25 -6.75 1.76
C TYR A 19 -1.04 -8.09 2.49
N GLY A 20 -1.93 -9.06 2.26
CA GLY A 20 -1.91 -10.35 2.96
C GLY A 20 -0.78 -11.30 2.56
N SER A 21 -0.08 -11.04 1.46
CA SER A 21 1.07 -11.83 1.01
C SER A 21 1.99 -11.02 0.10
N ALA A 22 3.22 -11.50 -0.10
CA ALA A 22 4.18 -10.89 -1.02
C ALA A 22 3.64 -10.78 -2.45
N ASN A 23 2.96 -11.82 -2.95
CA ASN A 23 2.40 -11.84 -4.31
C ASN A 23 1.30 -10.77 -4.47
N LYS A 24 0.40 -10.64 -3.49
CA LYS A 24 -0.63 -9.59 -3.49
C LYS A 24 0.01 -8.19 -3.42
N ALA A 25 1.08 -8.04 -2.64
CA ALA A 25 1.79 -6.78 -2.53
C ALA A 25 2.46 -6.37 -3.86
N ARG A 26 3.17 -7.29 -4.53
CA ARG A 26 3.78 -7.06 -5.85
C ARG A 26 2.74 -6.66 -6.90
N ALA A 27 1.63 -7.41 -6.95
CA ALA A 27 0.52 -7.11 -7.87
C ALA A 27 -0.08 -5.71 -7.59
N SER A 28 -0.22 -5.34 -6.32
CA SER A 28 -0.71 -4.02 -5.91
C SER A 28 0.26 -2.90 -6.30
N VAL A 29 1.57 -3.08 -6.10
CA VAL A 29 2.59 -2.10 -6.51
C VAL A 29 2.56 -1.89 -8.03
N LYS A 30 2.39 -2.96 -8.82
CA LYS A 30 2.28 -2.85 -10.29
C LYS A 30 1.07 -1.99 -10.70
N LYS A 31 -0.06 -2.11 -10.00
CA LYS A 31 -1.24 -1.27 -10.24
C LYS A 31 -1.01 0.18 -9.80
N LEU A 32 -0.47 0.36 -8.59
CA LEU A 32 -0.19 1.69 -8.03
C LEU A 32 0.71 2.51 -8.94
N ARG A 33 1.72 1.91 -9.57
CA ARG A 33 2.62 2.61 -10.51
C ARG A 33 1.92 3.35 -11.64
N LYS A 34 0.67 2.99 -11.99
CA LYS A 34 -0.14 3.65 -13.02
C LYS A 34 -0.97 4.84 -12.51
N GLU A 35 -1.07 5.00 -11.19
CA GLU A 35 -1.86 6.06 -10.56
C GLU A 35 -1.03 7.32 -10.28
N SER A 36 -1.66 8.40 -9.82
CA SER A 36 -0.96 9.61 -9.42
C SER A 36 0.02 9.36 -8.26
N ARG A 37 1.12 10.14 -8.20
CA ARG A 37 2.16 9.99 -7.16
C ARG A 37 1.60 10.15 -5.74
N GLN A 38 0.64 11.06 -5.57
CA GLN A 38 -0.05 11.25 -4.29
C GLN A 38 -0.81 9.98 -3.88
N TYR A 39 -1.59 9.40 -4.80
CA TYR A 39 -2.33 8.16 -4.54
C TYR A 39 -1.38 6.98 -4.27
N GLN A 40 -0.29 6.87 -5.05
CA GLN A 40 0.75 5.86 -4.84
C GLN A 40 1.29 5.90 -3.41
N SER A 41 1.65 7.09 -2.93
CA SER A 41 2.16 7.30 -1.58
C SER A 41 1.13 6.92 -0.52
N GLN A 42 -0.08 7.49 -0.62
CA GLN A 42 -1.16 7.27 0.35
C GLN A 42 -1.54 5.79 0.47
N ALA A 43 -1.74 5.13 -0.67
CA ALA A 43 -2.12 3.71 -0.70
C ALA A 43 -0.97 2.81 -0.22
N ALA A 44 0.28 3.09 -0.61
CA ALA A 44 1.42 2.31 -0.15
C ALA A 44 1.63 2.41 1.36
N HIS A 45 1.52 3.62 1.94
CA HIS A 45 1.58 3.82 3.40
C HIS A 45 0.45 3.08 4.11
N THR A 46 -0.77 3.15 3.59
CA THR A 46 -1.93 2.43 4.15
C THR A 46 -1.70 0.93 4.16
N LEU A 47 -1.25 0.34 3.04
CA LEU A 47 -1.01 -1.10 2.91
C LEU A 47 0.18 -1.56 3.75
N TYR A 48 1.22 -0.73 3.87
CA TYR A 48 2.34 -0.97 4.77
C TYR A 48 1.87 -1.05 6.23
N SER A 49 1.10 -0.06 6.69
CA SER A 49 0.60 -0.03 8.08
C SER A 49 -0.35 -1.19 8.36
N ARG A 50 -1.25 -1.52 7.42
CA ARG A 50 -2.15 -2.68 7.54
C ARG A 50 -1.39 -4.00 7.62
N ALA A 51 -0.30 -4.16 6.84
CA ALA A 51 0.56 -5.34 6.96
C ALA A 51 1.35 -5.36 8.28
N LYS A 52 1.86 -4.20 8.72
CA LYS A 52 2.71 -4.07 9.91
C LYS A 52 1.94 -4.32 11.21
N TYR A 53 0.71 -3.81 11.32
CA TYR A 53 -0.07 -3.82 12.56
C TYR A 53 -1.26 -4.79 12.53
N HIS A 54 -1.27 -5.75 11.61
CA HIS A 54 -2.31 -6.77 11.58
C HIS A 54 -2.26 -7.63 12.85
N LYS A 55 -3.39 -7.81 13.54
CA LYS A 55 -3.49 -8.61 14.78
C LYS A 55 -2.89 -10.02 14.63
N TYR A 56 -3.14 -10.65 13.49
CA TYR A 56 -2.62 -11.97 13.13
C TYR A 56 -1.59 -11.85 12.00
N GLN A 57 -0.51 -11.10 12.23
CA GLN A 57 0.48 -10.84 11.20
C GLN A 57 1.18 -12.14 10.74
N THR A 58 1.00 -12.49 9.47
CA THR A 58 1.63 -13.68 8.88
C THR A 58 3.02 -13.35 8.32
N LYS A 59 3.83 -14.40 8.05
CA LYS A 59 5.11 -14.24 7.32
C LYS A 59 4.93 -13.52 5.99
N GLY A 60 3.85 -13.83 5.25
CA GLY A 60 3.51 -13.17 4.00
C GLY A 60 3.21 -11.68 4.15
N MET A 61 2.61 -11.25 5.26
CA MET A 61 2.40 -9.83 5.56
C MET A 61 3.72 -9.11 5.89
N ARG A 62 4.65 -9.76 6.59
CA ARG A 62 5.99 -9.18 6.83
C ARG A 62 6.77 -9.00 5.53
N GLU A 63 6.61 -9.91 4.58
CA GLU A 63 7.20 -9.75 3.24
C GLU A 63 6.51 -8.62 2.45
N ALA A 64 5.18 -8.52 2.53
CA ALA A 64 4.43 -7.41 1.95
C ALA A 64 4.90 -6.06 2.51
N GLN A 65 5.14 -5.97 3.83
CA GLN A 65 5.69 -4.78 4.48
C GLN A 65 7.04 -4.37 3.86
N LYS A 66 7.95 -5.33 3.64
CA LYS A 66 9.25 -5.05 2.98
C LYS A 66 9.06 -4.50 1.57
N ILE A 67 8.14 -5.07 0.79
CA ILE A 67 7.85 -4.63 -0.58
C ILE A 67 7.31 -3.20 -0.59
N TYR A 68 6.29 -2.90 0.23
CA TYR A 68 5.73 -1.55 0.31
C TYR A 68 6.73 -0.54 0.86
N GLY A 69 7.53 -0.92 1.87
CA GLY A 69 8.59 -0.08 2.42
C GLY A 69 9.62 0.31 1.35
N LYS A 70 10.05 -0.63 0.52
CA LYS A 70 10.94 -0.34 -0.63
C LYS A 70 10.27 0.60 -1.62
N PHE A 71 9.00 0.34 -1.98
CA PHE A 71 8.26 1.19 -2.91
C PHE A 71 8.12 2.64 -2.43
N ILE A 72 7.78 2.84 -1.15
CA ILE A 72 7.69 4.17 -0.52
C ILE A 72 9.04 4.90 -0.58
N LYS A 73 10.15 4.21 -0.28
CA LYS A 73 11.49 4.80 -0.39
C LYS A 73 11.80 5.25 -1.82
N THR A 74 11.45 4.44 -2.82
CA THR A 74 11.60 4.82 -4.23
C THR A 74 10.77 6.06 -4.59
N LEU A 75 9.55 6.19 -4.07
CA LEU A 75 8.72 7.38 -4.29
C LEU A 75 9.33 8.65 -3.69
N LYS A 76 9.91 8.55 -2.48
CA LYS A 76 10.61 9.67 -1.83
C LYS A 76 11.83 10.14 -2.63
N HIS A 77 12.67 9.21 -3.10
CA HIS A 77 13.85 9.55 -3.91
C HIS A 77 13.48 10.22 -5.23
N LYS A 78 12.37 9.82 -5.86
CA LYS A 78 11.90 10.50 -7.06
C LYS A 78 11.42 11.92 -6.79
N ARG A 79 10.98 12.24 -5.58
CA ARG A 79 10.43 13.57 -5.25
C ARG A 79 11.52 14.61 -4.96
N SER A 80 12.72 14.17 -4.57
CA SER A 80 13.85 15.08 -4.29
C SER A 80 14.67 15.45 -5.53
N LYS A 81 14.28 14.96 -6.71
CA LYS A 81 15.02 15.13 -7.97
C LYS A 81 14.24 15.92 -9.02
N ASP A 82 13.03 16.36 -8.65
CA ASP A 82 12.18 17.31 -9.37
C ASP A 82 12.24 18.65 -8.60
#